data_AF-A0A8J6SG54-F1
#
_entry.id   AF-A0A8J6SG54-F1
#
_cell.length_a   1.000
_cell.length_b   1.000
_cell.length_c   1.000
_cell.angle_alpha   90.00
_cell.angle_beta   90.00
_cell.angle_gamma   90.00
#
_symmetry.space_group_name_H-M   'P 1'
#
loop_
_entity.id
_entity.type
_entity.pdbx_description
1 polymer ?
#
loop_
_entity_poly.entity_id
_entity_poly.type
_entity_poly.pdbx_seq_one_letter_code
_entity_poly.pdbx_strand_id
1 'polypeptide(L)' 'VIDTDRIMYLRQYLKAAHRAIREGYPLKGYFLWSFMDNFEWPYGYSRRFGITYVDYKTQQRIPKASFNWYAECICQNRVV' A
#
# COMPACT_ATOMS: atom_id res chain seq x y z
N VAL A 1 8.13 0.03 11.27
CA VAL A 1 8.78 -0.79 10.22
C VAL A 1 9.02 0.10 9.01
N ILE A 2 10.27 0.27 8.59
CA ILE A 2 10.62 1.12 7.43
C ILE A 2 10.52 0.28 6.16
N ASP A 3 9.72 0.72 5.20
CA ASP A 3 9.46 0.03 3.93
C ASP A 3 9.41 1.03 2.76
N THR A 4 10.50 1.77 2.55
CA THR A 4 10.60 2.83 1.54
C THR A 4 10.31 2.34 0.12
N ASP A 5 10.70 1.10 -0.21
CA ASP A 5 10.41 0.52 -1.53
C ASP A 5 8.91 0.40 -1.79
N ARG A 6 8.13 0.14 -0.74
CA ARG A 6 6.67 0.07 -0.79
C ARG A 6 6.06 1.44 -1.11
N ILE A 7 6.58 2.49 -0.47
CA ILE A 7 6.19 3.87 -0.74
C ILE A 7 6.51 4.23 -2.19
N MET A 8 7.72 3.92 -2.66
CA MET A 8 8.15 4.21 -4.03
C MET A 8 7.33 3.46 -5.07
N TYR A 9 6.97 2.20 -4.80
CA TYR A 9 6.05 1.43 -5.63
C TYR A 9 4.68 2.13 -5.71
N LEU A 10 4.03 2.38 -4.57
CA LEU A 10 2.70 3.00 -4.54
C LEU A 10 2.70 4.38 -5.20
N ARG A 11 3.74 5.19 -4.97
CA ARG A 11 3.88 6.53 -5.58
C ARG A 11 3.88 6.45 -7.10
N GLN A 12 4.59 5.49 -7.68
CA GLN A 12 4.65 5.32 -9.13
C GLN A 12 3.29 4.90 -9.71
N TYR A 13 2.62 3.92 -9.10
CA TYR A 13 1.33 3.44 -9.59
C TYR A 13 0.20 4.45 -9.39
N LEU A 14 0.18 5.21 -8.29
CA LEU A 14 -0.80 6.28 -8.11
C LEU A 14 -0.59 7.43 -9.09
N LYS A 15 0.67 7.76 -9.45
CA LYS A 15 0.95 8.72 -10.53
C LYS A 15 0.44 8.22 -11.88
N ALA A 16 0.63 6.95 -12.19
CA ALA A 16 0.10 6.35 -13.42
C ALA A 16 -1.44 6.33 -13.44
N ALA A 17 -2.08 6.00 -12.32
CA ALA A 17 -3.54 6.08 -12.15
C ALA A 17 -4.05 7.50 -12.38
N HIS A 18 -3.38 8.51 -11.79
CA HIS A 18 -3.73 9.90 -12.02
C HIS A 18 -3.58 10.30 -13.49
N ARG A 19 -2.51 9.86 -14.16
CA ARG A 19 -2.31 10.07 -15.59
C ARG A 19 -3.46 9.49 -16.42
N ALA A 20 -3.89 8.26 -16.16
CA ALA A 20 -5.01 7.64 -16.86
C ALA A 20 -6.31 8.46 -16.70
N ILE A 21 -6.58 8.98 -15.50
CA ILE A 21 -7.72 9.88 -15.26
C ILE A 21 -7.61 11.15 -16.12
N ARG A 22 -6.41 11.75 -16.20
CA ARG A 22 -6.17 12.95 -17.02
C ARG A 22 -6.32 12.71 -18.52
N GLU A 23 -6.04 11.49 -18.98
CA GLU A 23 -6.21 11.07 -20.38
C GLU A 23 -7.67 10.70 -20.71
N GLY A 24 -8.58 10.78 -19.74
CA GLY A 24 -10.03 10.57 -19.95
C GLY A 24 -10.52 9.15 -19.64
N TYR A 25 -9.65 8.25 -19.16
CA TYR A 25 -10.08 6.92 -18.76
C TYR A 25 -10.93 6.97 -17.47
N PRO A 26 -12.03 6.20 -17.37
CA PRO A 26 -12.99 6.30 -16.27
C PRO A 26 -12.55 5.53 -15.01
N LEU A 27 -11.31 5.77 -14.53
CA LEU A 27 -10.83 5.16 -13.28
C LEU A 27 -11.45 5.85 -12.07
N LYS A 28 -12.17 5.09 -11.22
CA LYS A 28 -12.96 5.62 -10.10
C LYS A 28 -12.37 5.39 -8.70
N GLY A 29 -11.37 4.52 -8.59
CA GLY A 29 -10.78 4.19 -7.29
C GLY A 29 -9.57 3.29 -7.43
N TYR A 30 -8.84 3.14 -6.33
CA TYR A 30 -7.66 2.29 -6.22
C TYR A 30 -7.72 1.55 -4.88
N PHE A 31 -7.63 0.21 -4.94
CA PHE A 31 -7.52 -0.63 -3.76
C PHE A 31 -6.11 -1.19 -3.64
N LEU A 32 -5.44 -0.81 -2.56
CA LEU A 32 -4.15 -1.31 -2.16
C LEU A 32 -4.23 -2.80 -1.77
N TRP A 33 -3.37 -3.64 -2.36
CA TRP A 33 -3.08 -4.98 -1.85
C TRP A 33 -1.80 -4.96 -1.00
N SER A 34 -1.81 -5.03 0.32
CA SER A 34 -2.96 -5.28 1.21
C SER A 34 -2.94 -4.36 2.43
N PHE A 35 -4.02 -4.40 3.22
CA PHE A 35 -4.08 -3.64 4.47
C PHE A 35 -3.06 -4.14 5.52
N MET A 36 -2.94 -5.46 5.68
CA MET A 36 -2.03 -6.10 6.63
C MET A 36 -1.31 -7.27 5.99
N ASP A 37 -0.12 -7.58 6.52
CA ASP A 37 0.61 -8.79 6.15
C ASP A 37 -0.25 -10.02 6.45
N ASN A 38 -0.32 -10.95 5.51
CA ASN A 38 -1.20 -12.12 5.56
C ASN A 38 -0.48 -13.37 5.02
N PHE A 39 -1.23 -14.46 4.86
CA PHE A 39 -0.73 -15.68 4.22
C PHE A 39 -0.75 -15.52 2.69
N GLU A 40 0.43 -15.58 2.07
CA GLU A 40 0.62 -15.38 0.63
C GLU A 40 0.78 -16.72 -0.09
N TRP A 41 -0.27 -17.53 -0.05
CA TRP A 41 -0.44 -18.71 -0.92
C TRP A 41 0.81 -19.64 -0.95
N PRO A 42 1.52 -19.87 -2.09
CA PRO A 42 2.63 -20.82 -2.10
C PRO A 42 3.84 -20.33 -1.30
N TYR A 43 3.89 -19.03 -0.97
CA TYR A 43 4.96 -18.43 -0.18
C TYR A 43 4.67 -18.45 1.32
N GLY A 44 3.47 -18.87 1.73
CA GLY A 44 3.01 -18.79 3.11
C GLY A 44 3.25 -17.40 3.70
N TYR A 45 3.88 -17.34 4.87
CA TYR A 45 4.11 -16.08 5.61
C TYR A 45 5.45 -15.38 5.29
N SER A 46 6.18 -15.85 4.27
CA SER A 46 7.50 -15.32 3.92
C SER A 46 7.42 -14.01 3.12
N ARG A 47 6.35 -13.81 2.33
CA ARG A 47 6.10 -12.58 1.57
C ARG A 47 5.09 -11.70 2.30
N ARG A 48 5.35 -10.39 2.30
CA ARG A 48 4.66 -9.41 3.13
C ARG A 48 4.26 -8.19 2.31
N PHE A 49 2.98 -8.09 1.99
CA PHE A 49 2.42 -7.02 1.15
C PHE A 49 1.65 -5.95 1.94
N GLY A 50 1.43 -6.14 3.23
CA GLY A 50 0.63 -5.21 4.03
C GLY A 50 1.30 -3.85 4.16
N ILE A 51 0.51 -2.79 4.25
CA ILE A 51 0.98 -1.51 4.85
C ILE A 51 1.02 -1.59 6.38
N THR A 52 0.43 -2.64 6.97
CA THR A 52 0.52 -2.97 8.38
C THR A 52 1.35 -4.25 8.54
N TYR A 53 2.43 -4.18 9.29
CA TYR A 53 3.19 -5.36 9.69
C TYR A 53 2.40 -6.15 10.72
N VAL A 54 2.41 -7.48 10.58
CA VAL A 54 1.80 -8.40 11.56
C VAL A 54 2.90 -9.30 12.09
N ASP A 55 3.13 -9.24 13.40
CA ASP A 55 3.88 -10.29 14.09
C ASP A 55 2.98 -11.51 14.20
N TYR A 56 3.27 -12.57 13.44
CA TYR A 56 2.42 -13.76 13.41
C TYR A 56 2.44 -14.56 14.71
N LYS A 57 3.47 -14.41 15.57
CA LYS A 57 3.54 -15.11 16.86
C LYS A 57 2.61 -14.46 17.88
N THR A 58 2.59 -13.14 17.93
CA THR A 58 1.87 -12.36 18.94
C THR A 58 0.56 -11.75 18.42
N GLN A 59 0.35 -11.78 17.11
CA GLN A 59 -0.73 -11.09 16.39
C GLN A 59 -0.71 -9.56 16.50
N GLN A 60 0.40 -8.98 17.01
CA GLN A 60 0.55 -7.53 17.09
C GLN A 60 0.56 -6.91 15.68
N ARG A 61 -0.17 -5.79 15.54
CA ARG A 61 -0.29 -5.03 14.29
C ARG A 61 0.48 -3.73 14.43
N ILE A 62 1.46 -3.53 13.56
CA ILE A 62 2.41 -2.42 13.63
C ILE A 62 2.35 -1.67 12.29
N PRO A 63 1.85 -0.43 12.25
CA PRO A 63 1.86 0.37 11.03
C PRO A 63 3.28 0.49 10.45
N LYS A 64 3.42 0.24 9.15
CA LYS A 64 4.66 0.49 8.42
C LYS A 64 4.75 1.96 8.02
N ALA A 65 5.90 2.42 7.53
CA ALA A 65 6.04 3.79 7.02
C ALA A 65 5.05 4.06 5.88
N SER A 66 4.83 3.07 5.01
CA SER A 66 3.83 3.13 3.94
C SER A 66 2.39 3.33 4.43
N PHE A 67 2.05 2.94 5.66
CA PHE A 67 0.72 3.19 6.23
C PHE A 67 0.44 4.68 6.37
N ASN A 68 1.34 5.40 7.04
CA ASN A 68 1.18 6.83 7.29
C ASN A 68 1.25 7.63 5.99
N TRP A 69 2.18 7.27 5.09
CA TRP A 69 2.28 7.89 3.77
C TRP A 69 0.99 7.68 2.93
N TYR A 70 0.41 6.48 2.96
CA TYR A 70 -0.82 6.20 2.22
C TYR A 70 -2.04 6.90 2.83
N ALA A 71 -2.11 6.99 4.17
CA ALA A 71 -3.13 7.76 4.87
C ALA A 71 -3.05 9.26 4.51
N GLU A 72 -1.84 9.82 4.42
CA GLU A 72 -1.62 11.19 3.98
C GLU A 72 -2.07 11.40 2.53
N CYS A 73 -1.73 10.49 1.61
CA CYS A 73 -2.20 10.53 0.22
C CYS A 73 -3.74 10.59 0.14
N ILE A 74 -4.42 9.74 0.92
CA ILE A 74 -5.89 9.68 0.95
C ILE A 74 -6.46 10.97 1.54
N CYS A 75 -5.95 11.43 2.68
CA CYS A 75 -6.42 12.63 3.36
C CYS A 75 -6.29 13.88 2.49
N GLN A 76 -5.18 14.00 1.75
CA GLN A 76 -4.94 15.13 0.86
C GLN A 76 -5.51 14.92 -0.56
N ASN A 77 -6.06 13.74 -0.84
CA ASN A 77 -6.50 13.30 -2.17
C ASN A 77 -5.46 13.60 -3.28
N ARG A 78 -4.17 13.36 -2.99
CA ARG A 78 -3.05 13.59 -3.92
C ARG A 78 -1.89 12.67 -3.60
N VAL A 79 -0.98 12.50 -4.56
CA VAL A 79 0.27 11.75 -4.34
C VAL A 79 1.30 12.67 -3.69
N VAL A 80 1.71 12.37 -2.45
CA VAL A 80 2.80 13.08 -1.72
C VAL A 80 4.20 12.60 -2.10
#